data_AF-A0AA95I259-F1
#
_entry.id   AF-A0AA95I259-F1
#
_cell.length_a   1.000
_cell.length_b   1.000
_cell.length_c   1.000
_cell.angle_alpha   90.00
_cell.angle_beta   90.00
_cell.angle_gamma   90.00
#
_symmetry.space_group_name_H-M   'P 1'
#
loop_
_entity.id
_entity.type
_entity.pdbx_description
1 polymer ?
#
loop_
_entity_poly.entity_id
_entity_poly.type
_entity_poly.pdbx_seq_one_letter_code
_entity_poly.pdbx_strand_id
1 'polypeptide(L)'
;MMDKKTFKITFNRLLESSVDGLTNEQKIKYMKKWIRDYEKMEETTTNKLITLPNSLPVDSTEKIGELVRVKLAHIIRNHLLSPEKVRVLQDAKHCKNLFDINYPMLKKVTYDSPLIEQRTVNGYFRYWSKPVTIHNENYLVCNDWYERNRTKFITWVQSLS
;
A
#
# COMPACT_ATOMS: atom_id res chain seq x y z
N MET A 1 -0.36 -15.34 2.39
CA MET A 1 -1.30 -16.16 1.58
C MET A 1 -2.66 -16.12 2.27
N MET A 2 -3.72 -15.63 1.61
CA MET A 2 -5.09 -15.71 2.14
C MET A 2 -5.65 -17.08 1.74
N ASP A 3 -6.20 -17.84 2.68
CA ASP A 3 -6.73 -19.16 2.38
C ASP A 3 -8.08 -19.07 1.62
N LYS A 4 -8.43 -20.16 0.92
CA LYS A 4 -9.63 -20.21 0.06
C LYS A 4 -10.93 -19.92 0.80
N LYS A 5 -11.01 -20.23 2.11
CA LYS A 5 -12.21 -20.02 2.92
C LYS A 5 -12.35 -18.54 3.28
N THR A 6 -11.25 -17.91 3.73
CA THR A 6 -11.21 -16.48 4.02
C THR A 6 -11.45 -15.64 2.77
N PHE A 7 -10.94 -16.08 1.61
CA PHE A 7 -11.23 -15.47 0.32
C PHE A 7 -12.73 -15.55 -0.02
N LYS A 8 -13.35 -16.73 0.11
CA LYS A 8 -14.78 -16.93 -0.19
C LYS A 8 -15.70 -16.10 0.72
N ILE A 9 -15.34 -15.95 1.99
CA ILE A 9 -16.09 -15.13 2.96
C ILE A 9 -15.97 -13.64 2.61
N THR A 10 -14.75 -13.16 2.35
CA THR A 10 -14.51 -11.77 1.96
C THR A 10 -15.18 -11.45 0.62
N PHE A 11 -15.16 -12.40 -0.31
CA PHE A 11 -15.80 -12.31 -1.62
C PHE A 11 -17.33 -12.23 -1.53
N ASN A 12 -17.97 -13.10 -0.74
CA ASN A 12 -19.42 -13.04 -0.54
C ASN A 12 -19.83 -11.73 0.10
N ARG A 13 -19.07 -11.25 1.09
CA ARG A 13 -19.30 -9.93 1.72
C ARG A 13 -19.19 -8.77 0.71
N LEU A 14 -18.29 -8.86 -0.27
CA LEU A 14 -18.11 -7.86 -1.33
C LEU A 14 -19.18 -7.93 -2.42
N LEU A 15 -19.71 -9.12 -2.69
CA LEU A 15 -20.87 -9.28 -3.59
C LEU A 15 -22.15 -8.74 -2.96
N GLU A 16 -22.31 -8.93 -1.65
CA GLU A 16 -23.45 -8.48 -0.84
C GLU A 16 -23.43 -6.97 -0.56
N SER A 17 -22.26 -6.33 -0.53
CA SER A 17 -22.19 -4.86 -0.53
C SER A 17 -22.72 -4.31 -1.85
N SER A 18 -23.71 -3.42 -1.78
CA SER A 18 -24.30 -2.70 -2.91
C SER A 18 -23.24 -1.88 -3.64
N VAL A 19 -22.55 -2.51 -4.58
CA VAL A 19 -21.84 -1.80 -5.65
C VAL A 19 -22.90 -1.52 -6.71
N ASP A 20 -23.56 -0.37 -6.59
CA ASP A 20 -24.62 0.03 -7.51
C ASP A 20 -24.12 0.02 -8.96
N GLY A 21 -24.88 -0.64 -9.84
CA GLY A 21 -24.68 -0.60 -11.29
C GLY A 21 -23.77 -1.67 -11.93
N LEU A 22 -23.22 -2.64 -11.18
CA LEU A 22 -22.38 -3.71 -11.73
C LEU A 22 -23.05 -5.09 -11.65
N THR A 23 -23.15 -5.78 -12.79
CA THR A 23 -23.66 -7.15 -12.84
C THR A 23 -22.69 -8.14 -12.19
N ASN A 24 -23.19 -9.29 -11.72
CA ASN A 24 -22.38 -10.34 -11.12
C ASN A 24 -21.26 -10.82 -12.06
N GLU A 25 -21.51 -10.86 -13.37
CA GLU A 25 -20.53 -11.21 -14.40
C GLU A 25 -19.40 -10.18 -14.52
N GLN A 26 -19.72 -8.89 -14.43
CA GLN A 26 -18.73 -7.82 -14.41
C GLN A 26 -17.86 -7.90 -13.15
N LYS A 27 -18.48 -8.11 -11.98
CA LYS A 27 -17.74 -8.32 -10.71
C LYS A 27 -16.75 -9.49 -10.82
N ILE A 28 -17.18 -10.62 -11.38
CA ILE A 28 -16.33 -11.81 -11.62
C ILE A 28 -15.20 -11.51 -12.62
N LYS A 29 -15.48 -10.76 -13.70
CA LYS A 29 -14.48 -10.38 -14.71
C LYS A 29 -13.40 -9.47 -14.11
N TYR A 30 -13.79 -8.47 -13.32
CA TYR A 30 -12.87 -7.59 -12.60
C TYR A 30 -12.00 -8.38 -11.62
N MET A 31 -12.60 -9.34 -10.91
CA MET A 31 -11.87 -10.22 -9.99
C MET A 31 -10.84 -11.11 -10.71
N LYS A 32 -11.21 -11.77 -11.81
CA LYS A 32 -10.26 -12.60 -12.59
C LYS A 32 -9.09 -11.78 -13.12
N LYS A 33 -9.35 -10.53 -13.54
CA LYS A 33 -8.32 -9.59 -13.94
C LYS A 33 -7.39 -9.24 -12.77
N TRP A 34 -7.97 -8.91 -11.62
CA TRP A 34 -7.22 -8.56 -10.41
C TRP A 34 -6.33 -9.71 -9.91
N ILE A 35 -6.83 -10.95 -9.92
CA ILE A 35 -6.07 -12.15 -9.55
C ILE A 35 -4.89 -12.35 -10.50
N ARG A 36 -5.13 -12.31 -11.82
CA ARG A 36 -4.07 -12.48 -12.82
C ARG A 36 -3.00 -11.40 -12.72
N ASP A 37 -3.43 -10.16 -12.47
CA ASP A 37 -2.52 -9.03 -12.31
C ASP A 37 -1.73 -9.14 -10.98
N TYR A 38 -2.34 -9.70 -9.92
CA TYR A 38 -1.67 -10.01 -8.65
C TYR A 38 -0.63 -11.12 -8.80
N GLU A 39 -0.98 -12.25 -9.43
CA GLU A 39 -0.10 -13.41 -9.66
C GLU A 39 1.13 -13.04 -10.50
N LYS A 40 0.95 -12.30 -11.60
CA LYS A 40 2.06 -11.80 -12.43
C LYS A 40 2.97 -10.83 -11.69
N MET A 41 2.44 -10.09 -10.72
CA MET A 41 3.21 -9.15 -9.91
C MET A 41 4.00 -9.83 -8.80
N GLU A 42 3.50 -10.96 -8.26
CA GLU A 42 4.20 -11.77 -7.25
C GLU A 42 5.47 -12.41 -7.84
N GLU A 43 5.40 -12.96 -9.06
CA GLU A 43 6.57 -13.50 -9.77
C GLU A 43 7.65 -12.43 -10.03
N THR A 44 7.23 -11.22 -10.45
CA THR A 44 8.17 -10.12 -10.76
C THR A 44 8.82 -9.54 -9.50
N THR A 45 8.05 -9.43 -8.41
CA THR A 45 8.52 -8.84 -7.14
C THR A 45 9.43 -9.81 -6.37
N THR A 46 9.11 -11.10 -6.41
CA THR A 46 9.93 -12.17 -5.82
C THR A 46 11.30 -12.21 -6.50
N ASN A 47 11.36 -12.15 -7.83
CA ASN A 47 12.62 -12.12 -8.57
C ASN A 47 13.47 -10.86 -8.31
N LYS A 48 12.85 -9.70 -8.03
CA LYS A 48 13.56 -8.44 -7.75
C LYS A 48 14.03 -8.32 -6.29
N LEU A 49 13.39 -9.03 -5.35
CA LEU A 49 13.75 -8.99 -3.92
C LEU A 49 14.78 -10.04 -3.52
N ILE A 50 14.86 -11.16 -4.25
CA ILE A 50 15.90 -12.19 -4.06
C ILE A 50 17.31 -11.65 -4.40
N THR A 51 17.39 -10.55 -5.15
CA THR A 51 18.66 -9.94 -5.60
C THR A 51 19.16 -8.78 -4.73
N LEU A 52 18.46 -8.37 -3.66
CA LEU A 52 18.96 -7.32 -2.76
C LEU A 52 19.74 -7.92 -1.56
N PRO A 53 21.01 -7.51 -1.33
CA PRO A 53 21.80 -8.00 -0.21
C PRO A 53 21.25 -7.53 1.15
N ASN A 54 21.41 -8.39 2.18
CA ASN A 54 20.89 -8.23 3.55
C ASN A 54 21.50 -7.07 4.37
N SER A 55 22.37 -6.25 3.77
CA SER A 55 22.88 -5.03 4.37
C SER A 55 22.96 -3.95 3.29
N LEU A 56 22.08 -2.96 3.36
CA LEU A 56 22.12 -1.84 2.43
C LEU A 56 23.11 -0.79 2.96
N PRO A 57 24.20 -0.50 2.22
CA PRO A 57 24.95 0.73 2.44
C PRO A 57 23.98 1.90 2.21
N VAL A 58 23.95 2.85 3.13
CA VAL A 58 23.23 4.12 2.94
C VAL A 58 24.05 4.94 1.94
N ASP A 59 23.95 4.62 0.66
CA ASP A 59 24.49 5.50 -0.37
C ASP A 59 23.54 6.68 -0.57
N SER A 60 24.09 7.88 -0.50
CA SER A 60 23.38 9.17 -0.52
C SER A 60 22.73 9.51 -1.87
N THR A 61 22.79 8.60 -2.85
CA THR A 61 22.34 8.78 -4.23
C THR A 61 20.92 8.25 -4.50
N GLU A 62 20.34 7.45 -3.61
CA GLU A 62 19.00 6.87 -3.81
C GLU A 62 17.90 7.94 -3.66
N LYS A 63 16.99 8.08 -4.64
CA LYS A 63 15.83 9.01 -4.53
C LYS A 63 14.93 8.60 -3.37
N ILE A 64 14.49 9.57 -2.55
CA ILE A 64 13.65 9.34 -1.37
C ILE A 64 12.43 8.44 -1.62
N GLY A 65 11.73 8.61 -2.75
CA GLY A 65 10.56 7.78 -3.07
C GLY A 65 10.90 6.28 -3.25
N GLU A 66 12.11 5.96 -3.71
CA GLU A 66 12.59 4.58 -3.80
C GLU A 66 13.00 4.05 -2.43
N LEU A 67 13.72 4.84 -1.65
CA LEU A 67 14.07 4.50 -0.26
C LEU A 67 12.81 4.17 0.56
N VAL A 68 11.77 5.00 0.46
CA VAL A 68 10.49 4.76 1.14
C VAL A 68 9.86 3.44 0.67
N ARG A 69 9.87 3.18 -0.64
CA ARG A 69 9.32 1.94 -1.20
C ARG A 69 10.04 0.71 -0.68
N VAL A 70 11.37 0.71 -0.69
CA VAL A 70 12.20 -0.40 -0.22
C VAL A 70 11.98 -0.65 1.27
N LYS A 71 12.08 0.41 2.09
CA LYS A 71 11.93 0.29 3.55
C LYS A 71 10.50 -0.08 3.95
N LEU A 72 9.48 0.52 3.33
CA LEU A 72 8.08 0.19 3.61
C LEU A 72 7.77 -1.27 3.24
N ALA A 73 8.28 -1.77 2.12
CA ALA A 73 8.12 -3.18 1.75
C ALA A 73 8.75 -4.12 2.80
N HIS A 74 9.92 -3.78 3.33
CA HIS A 74 10.55 -4.52 4.41
C HIS A 74 9.72 -4.48 5.72
N ILE A 75 9.25 -3.30 6.12
CA ILE A 75 8.40 -3.10 7.31
C ILE A 75 7.13 -3.94 7.24
N ILE A 76 6.47 -3.95 6.08
CA ILE A 76 5.23 -4.70 5.87
C ILE A 76 5.48 -6.20 5.89
N ARG A 77 6.52 -6.68 5.20
CA ARG A 77 6.88 -8.10 5.15
C ARG A 77 7.20 -8.68 6.53
N ASN A 78 7.81 -7.88 7.39
CA ASN A 78 8.17 -8.28 8.75
C ASN A 78 7.08 -7.94 9.78
N HIS A 79 5.88 -7.55 9.33
CA HIS A 79 4.73 -7.25 10.20
C HIS A 79 5.01 -6.22 11.31
N LEU A 80 5.89 -5.24 11.05
CA LEU A 80 6.35 -4.25 12.05
C LEU A 80 5.35 -3.12 12.34
N LEU A 81 4.19 -3.13 11.67
CA LEU A 81 3.13 -2.15 11.89
C LEU A 81 2.02 -2.78 12.71
N SER A 82 1.81 -2.32 13.95
CA SER A 82 0.61 -2.67 14.71
C SER A 82 -0.64 -2.03 14.09
N PRO A 83 -1.86 -2.54 14.38
CA PRO A 83 -3.10 -1.89 13.92
C PRO A 83 -3.19 -0.41 14.31
N GLU A 84 -2.70 -0.05 15.50
CA GLU A 84 -2.63 1.33 15.95
C GLU A 84 -1.69 2.18 15.09
N LYS A 85 -0.48 1.68 14.77
CA LYS A 85 0.44 2.38 13.86
C LYS A 85 -0.19 2.58 12.48
N VAL A 86 -0.88 1.57 11.96
CA VAL A 86 -1.63 1.69 10.69
C VAL A 86 -2.72 2.76 10.77
N ARG A 87 -3.42 2.88 11.90
CA ARG A 87 -4.41 3.96 12.13
C ARG A 87 -3.76 5.34 12.14
N VAL A 88 -2.62 5.50 12.80
CA VAL A 88 -1.85 6.76 12.83
C VAL A 88 -1.40 7.17 11.43
N LEU A 89 -0.93 6.21 10.61
CA LEU A 89 -0.51 6.46 9.23
C LEU A 89 -1.66 6.83 8.29
N GLN A 90 -2.92 6.63 8.70
CA GLN A 90 -4.11 7.08 7.96
C GLN A 90 -4.54 8.50 8.30
N ASP A 91 -3.92 9.13 9.30
CA ASP A 91 -4.23 10.49 9.71
C ASP A 91 -3.24 11.50 9.12
N ALA A 92 -3.77 12.48 8.38
CA ALA A 92 -2.96 13.48 7.68
C ALA A 92 -2.19 14.40 8.65
N LYS A 93 -2.78 14.76 9.79
CA LYS A 93 -2.16 15.64 10.78
C LYS A 93 -0.98 14.94 11.47
N HIS A 94 -1.16 13.66 11.81
CA HIS A 94 -0.08 12.83 12.32
C HIS A 94 1.03 12.65 11.28
N CYS A 95 0.69 12.40 10.01
CA CYS A 95 1.68 12.29 8.93
C CYS A 95 2.43 13.60 8.68
N LYS A 96 1.77 14.75 8.84
CA LYS A 96 2.41 16.07 8.76
C LYS A 96 3.46 16.24 9.86
N ASN A 97 3.13 15.89 11.09
CA ASN A 97 4.06 16.00 12.21
C ASN A 97 5.22 15.00 12.07
N LEU A 98 4.89 13.75 11.73
CA LEU A 98 5.84 12.63 11.68
C LEU A 98 6.78 12.71 10.49
N PHE A 99 6.28 13.05 9.29
CA PHE A 99 7.04 12.99 8.04
C PHE A 99 7.17 14.33 7.31
N ASP A 100 6.42 15.36 7.70
CA ASP A 100 6.21 16.58 6.90
C ASP A 100 5.51 16.33 5.55
N ILE A 101 4.50 15.45 5.55
CA ILE A 101 3.62 15.18 4.40
C ILE A 101 2.21 15.69 4.71
N ASN A 102 1.55 16.32 3.73
CA ASN A 102 0.23 16.94 3.91
C ASN A 102 -0.95 15.97 3.73
N TYR A 103 -0.68 14.70 3.42
CA TYR A 103 -1.65 13.65 3.15
C TYR A 103 -1.40 12.45 4.08
N PRO A 104 -2.44 11.63 4.33
CA PRO A 104 -2.25 10.32 4.95
C PRO A 104 -1.20 9.51 4.20
N MET A 105 -0.23 8.92 4.93
CA MET A 105 0.75 8.03 4.32
C MET A 105 0.07 6.77 3.76
N LEU A 106 -0.93 6.26 4.49
CA LEU A 106 -1.77 5.15 4.08
C LEU A 106 -3.21 5.64 3.89
N LYS A 107 -3.84 5.25 2.79
CA LYS A 107 -5.29 5.42 2.58
C LYS A 107 -5.90 4.05 2.36
N LYS A 108 -6.84 3.65 3.22
CA LYS A 108 -7.52 2.37 3.07
C LYS A 108 -8.26 2.32 1.74
N VAL A 109 -8.10 1.21 1.01
CA VAL A 109 -8.81 0.95 -0.24
C VAL A 109 -10.24 0.54 0.09
N THR A 110 -11.20 1.15 -0.59
CA THR A 110 -12.62 0.79 -0.55
C THR A 110 -13.01 0.08 -1.86
N TYR A 111 -14.16 -0.60 -1.85
CA TYR A 111 -14.65 -1.36 -3.02
C TYR A 111 -15.81 -0.67 -3.75
N ASP A 112 -16.20 0.50 -3.26
CA ASP A 112 -17.28 1.33 -3.80
C ASP A 112 -16.86 2.17 -5.02
N SER A 113 -15.56 2.28 -5.29
CA SER A 113 -15.02 3.17 -6.31
C SER A 113 -13.76 2.60 -6.99
N PRO A 114 -13.48 2.95 -8.25
CA PRO A 114 -12.25 2.56 -8.92
C PRO A 114 -10.98 3.06 -8.22
N LEU A 115 -9.91 2.25 -8.21
CA LEU A 115 -8.62 2.63 -7.61
C LEU A 115 -8.04 3.94 -8.18
N ILE A 116 -8.30 4.24 -9.46
CA ILE A 116 -7.83 5.46 -10.12
C ILE A 116 -8.46 6.72 -9.50
N GLU A 117 -9.72 6.65 -9.08
CA GLU A 117 -10.41 7.74 -8.39
C GLU A 117 -9.91 7.84 -6.96
N GLN A 118 -9.76 6.72 -6.25
CA GLN A 118 -9.29 6.71 -4.87
C GLN A 118 -7.87 7.25 -4.70
N ARG A 119 -6.98 7.07 -5.70
CA ARG A 119 -5.61 7.63 -5.68
C ARG A 119 -5.52 9.09 -6.12
N THR A 120 -6.63 9.67 -6.62
CA THR A 120 -6.69 11.04 -7.11
C THR A 120 -7.20 11.97 -6.02
N VAL A 121 -6.48 13.07 -5.79
CA VAL A 121 -6.90 14.13 -4.88
C VAL A 121 -6.72 15.45 -5.62
N ASN A 122 -7.81 16.21 -5.75
CA ASN A 122 -7.84 17.49 -6.48
C ASN A 122 -7.28 17.38 -7.91
N GLY A 123 -7.59 16.29 -8.62
CA GLY A 123 -7.12 16.05 -9.99
C GLY A 123 -5.70 15.49 -10.12
N TYR A 124 -4.98 15.28 -9.02
CA TYR A 124 -3.60 14.74 -9.05
C TYR A 124 -3.53 13.35 -8.43
N PHE A 125 -2.72 12.47 -9.02
CA PHE A 125 -2.40 11.17 -8.43
C PHE A 125 -1.49 11.38 -7.21
N ARG A 126 -2.07 11.39 -6.00
CA ARG A 126 -1.35 11.55 -4.72
C ARG A 126 -0.92 10.24 -4.08
N TYR A 127 -1.34 9.12 -4.66
CA TYR A 127 -0.98 7.80 -4.18
C TYR A 127 -0.42 6.93 -5.31
N TRP A 128 0.43 5.96 -4.92
CA TRP A 128 0.95 4.95 -5.83
C TRP A 128 -0.18 4.17 -6.52
N SER A 129 0.13 3.66 -7.70
CA SER A 129 -0.83 2.86 -8.49
C SER A 129 -1.08 1.48 -7.88
N LYS A 130 -0.11 0.94 -7.14
CA LYS A 130 -0.18 -0.39 -6.52
C LYS A 130 -0.43 -0.24 -5.01
N PRO A 131 -1.56 -0.76 -4.50
CA PRO A 131 -1.79 -0.86 -3.06
C PRO A 131 -0.80 -1.82 -2.40
N VAL A 132 -0.66 -1.70 -1.08
CA VAL A 132 0.05 -2.63 -0.21
C VAL A 132 -0.93 -3.33 0.73
N THR A 133 -0.65 -4.58 1.08
CA THR A 133 -1.48 -5.37 1.99
C THR A 133 -0.90 -5.35 3.39
N ILE A 134 -1.67 -4.90 4.38
CA ILE A 134 -1.28 -4.85 5.78
C ILE A 134 -2.45 -5.39 6.60
N HIS A 135 -2.23 -6.40 7.44
CA HIS A 135 -3.30 -7.05 8.24
C HIS A 135 -4.51 -7.46 7.39
N ASN A 136 -4.25 -8.09 6.24
CA ASN A 136 -5.28 -8.53 5.28
C ASN A 136 -6.13 -7.42 4.63
N GLU A 137 -5.77 -6.16 4.83
CA GLU A 137 -6.46 -4.99 4.27
C GLU A 137 -5.54 -4.28 3.27
N ASN A 138 -6.12 -3.69 2.22
CA ASN A 138 -5.38 -3.00 1.18
C ASN A 138 -5.29 -1.50 1.46
N TYR A 139 -4.11 -0.92 1.26
CA TYR A 139 -3.84 0.50 1.46
C TYR A 139 -3.09 1.09 0.28
N LEU A 140 -3.53 2.27 -0.17
CA LEU A 140 -2.78 3.13 -1.06
C LEU A 140 -1.68 3.87 -0.27
N VAL A 141 -0.51 4.02 -0.88
CA VAL A 141 0.63 4.71 -0.26
C VAL A 141 0.83 6.08 -0.89
N CYS A 142 0.94 7.12 -0.07
CA CYS A 142 1.17 8.49 -0.56
C CYS A 142 2.49 8.57 -1.35
N ASN A 143 2.48 9.31 -2.45
CA ASN A 143 3.65 9.50 -3.31
C ASN A 143 4.36 10.85 -3.11
N ASP A 144 3.88 11.68 -2.19
CA ASP A 144 4.32 13.07 -1.97
C ASP A 144 5.60 13.16 -1.14
N TRP A 145 6.63 12.41 -1.56
CA TRP A 145 7.92 12.33 -0.89
C TRP A 145 8.95 13.24 -1.56
N TYR A 146 9.54 14.12 -0.76
CA TYR A 146 10.61 15.03 -1.14
C TYR A 146 11.85 14.77 -0.30
N GLU A 147 13.02 15.21 -0.78
CA GLU A 147 14.29 14.94 -0.10
C GLU A 147 14.30 15.45 1.35
N ARG A 148 13.64 16.58 1.61
CA ARG A 148 13.44 17.13 2.96
C ARG A 148 12.75 16.17 3.95
N ASN A 149 12.00 15.18 3.46
CA ASN A 149 11.31 14.20 4.29
C ASN A 149 12.21 13.03 4.72
N ARG A 150 13.41 12.87 4.12
CA ARG A 150 14.28 11.70 4.33
C ARG A 150 14.60 11.46 5.80
N THR A 151 15.16 12.45 6.48
CA THR A 151 15.59 12.30 7.87
C THR A 151 14.45 11.86 8.76
N LYS A 152 13.28 12.51 8.63
CA LYS A 152 12.07 12.16 9.38
C LYS A 152 11.62 10.71 9.13
N PHE A 153 11.61 10.30 7.87
CA PHE A 153 11.25 8.94 7.50
C PHE A 153 12.24 7.91 8.08
N ILE A 154 13.55 8.13 7.95
CA ILE A 154 14.57 7.21 8.47
C ILE A 154 14.47 7.09 10.00
N THR A 155 14.32 8.20 10.71
CA THR A 155 14.13 8.20 12.17
C THR A 155 12.89 7.39 12.57
N TRP A 156 11.78 7.57 11.85
CA TRP A 156 10.59 6.76 12.11
C TRP A 156 10.84 5.27 11.85
N VAL A 157 11.50 4.90 10.75
CA VAL A 157 11.83 3.49 10.47
C VAL A 157 12.68 2.88 11.60
N GLN A 158 13.66 3.63 12.11
CA GLN A 158 14.51 3.19 13.24
C GLN A 158 13.70 2.98 14.53
N SER A 159 12.63 3.76 14.75
CA SER A 159 11.73 3.59 15.90
C SER A 159 10.82 2.35 15.84
N LEU A 160 10.83 1.63 14.71
CA LEU A 160 10.09 0.37 14.53
C LEU A 160 10.93 -0.88 14.87
N SER A 161 12.23 -0.68 15.11
CA SER A 161 13.21 -1.73 15.45
C SER A 161 13.27 -1.90 16.96
#